data_AF-A0A6S8YE00-F1
#
_entry.id   AF-A0A6S8YE00-F1
#
_cell.length_a   1.000
_cell.length_b   1.000
_cell.length_c   1.000
_cell.angle_alpha   90.00
_cell.angle_beta   90.00
_cell.angle_gamma   90.00
#
_symmetry.space_group_name_H-M   'P 1'
#
loop_
_entity.id
_entity.type
_entity.pdbx_description
1 polymer ?
#
loop_
_entity_poly.entity_id
_entity_poly.type
_entity_poly.pdbx_seq_one_letter_code
_entity_poly.pdbx_strand_id
1 'polypeptide(L)'
;MVRPDHWEMTTTTLVGMAVILCNQGRHVKAMEKYQQVLPIYEKEYESDSVKRAELLHHIAVTLKNEGKSKEAMEKYKRCLAIQEKVLGINHATTIMTSDSIEELQR
;
A
#
# COMPACT_ATOMS: atom_id res chain seq x y z
N MET A 1 -16.48 10.82 -18.52
CA MET A 1 -16.60 9.80 -17.48
C MET A 1 -15.91 8.54 -18.00
N VAL A 2 -14.69 8.26 -17.56
CA VAL A 2 -14.00 7.00 -17.89
C VAL A 2 -14.67 5.90 -17.08
N ARG A 3 -15.19 4.86 -17.74
CA ARG A 3 -15.70 3.68 -17.03
C ARG A 3 -14.53 3.03 -16.32
N PRO A 4 -14.63 2.73 -15.01
CA PRO A 4 -13.65 1.89 -14.35
C PRO A 4 -13.54 0.60 -15.16
N ASP A 5 -12.35 0.31 -15.66
CA ASP A 5 -12.11 -0.97 -16.29
C ASP A 5 -12.35 -2.08 -15.26
N HIS A 6 -12.78 -3.25 -15.73
CA HIS A 6 -13.11 -4.39 -14.86
C HIS A 6 -11.99 -4.76 -13.86
N TRP A 7 -10.73 -4.47 -14.24
CA TRP A 7 -9.58 -4.69 -13.39
C TRP A 7 -9.53 -3.74 -12.17
N GLU A 8 -9.98 -2.49 -12.28
CA GLU A 8 -9.98 -1.50 -11.18
C GLU A 8 -10.95 -1.91 -10.06
N MET A 9 -12.14 -2.40 -10.42
CA MET A 9 -13.10 -2.92 -9.45
C MET A 9 -12.57 -4.19 -8.77
N THR A 10 -11.94 -5.07 -9.54
CA THR A 10 -11.35 -6.32 -9.04
C THR A 10 -10.23 -6.03 -8.05
N THR A 11 -9.32 -5.10 -8.39
CA THR A 11 -8.21 -4.73 -7.51
C THR A 11 -8.67 -4.05 -6.24
N THR A 12 -9.63 -3.11 -6.33
CA THR A 12 -10.19 -2.43 -5.16
C THR A 12 -10.83 -3.43 -4.20
N THR A 13 -11.55 -4.42 -4.73
CA THR A 13 -12.18 -5.47 -3.93
C THR A 13 -11.13 -6.33 -3.23
N LEU A 14 -10.09 -6.77 -3.95
CA LEU A 14 -9.02 -7.60 -3.39
C LEU A 14 -8.20 -6.86 -2.32
N VAL A 15 -7.91 -5.57 -2.52
CA VAL A 15 -7.25 -4.72 -1.53
C VAL A 15 -8.12 -4.55 -0.29
N GLY A 16 -9.42 -4.29 -0.47
CA GLY A 16 -10.37 -4.21 0.65
C GLY A 16 -10.43 -5.51 1.46
N MET A 17 -10.47 -6.67 0.78
CA MET A 17 -10.40 -7.97 1.45
C MET A 17 -9.10 -8.15 2.23
N ALA A 18 -7.97 -7.73 1.66
CA ALA A 18 -6.67 -7.81 2.32
C ALA A 18 -6.62 -6.96 3.60
N VAL A 19 -7.15 -5.74 3.56
CA VAL A 19 -7.25 -4.86 4.74
C VAL A 19 -8.12 -5.50 5.83
N ILE A 20 -9.29 -6.05 5.47
CA ILE A 20 -10.16 -6.74 6.42
C ILE A 20 -9.45 -7.95 7.06
N LEU A 21 -8.73 -8.74 6.24
CA LEU A 21 -7.94 -9.88 6.73
C LEU A 21 -6.82 -9.43 7.69
N CYS A 22 -6.13 -8.34 7.37
CA CYS A 22 -5.10 -7.78 8.24
C CYS A 22 -5.69 -7.33 9.59
N ASN A 23 -6.84 -6.67 9.59
CA ASN A 23 -7.53 -6.24 10.82
C ASN A 23 -8.02 -7.44 11.68
N GLN A 24 -8.22 -8.60 11.07
CA GLN A 24 -8.52 -9.86 11.78
C GLN A 24 -7.26 -10.60 12.27
N GLY A 25 -6.06 -10.02 12.14
CA GLY A 25 -4.79 -10.67 12.48
C GLY A 25 -4.34 -11.74 11.47
N ARG A 26 -5.03 -11.86 10.33
CA ARG A 26 -4.74 -12.88 9.30
C ARG A 26 -3.76 -12.35 8.26
N HIS A 27 -2.58 -11.91 8.71
CA HIS A 27 -1.59 -11.19 7.89
C HIS A 27 -1.10 -11.98 6.67
N VAL A 28 -0.85 -13.29 6.80
CA VAL A 28 -0.43 -14.15 5.67
C VAL A 28 -1.46 -14.14 4.55
N LYS A 29 -2.75 -14.28 4.88
CA LYS A 29 -3.83 -14.26 3.88
C LYS A 29 -4.06 -12.88 3.29
N ALA A 30 -3.81 -11.81 4.06
CA ALA A 30 -3.80 -10.46 3.51
C ALA A 30 -2.68 -10.29 2.46
N MET A 31 -1.48 -10.78 2.75
CA MET A 31 -0.35 -10.76 1.82
C MET A 31 -0.61 -11.55 0.53
N GLU A 32 -1.24 -12.72 0.61
CA GLU A 32 -1.67 -13.47 -0.58
C GLU A 32 -2.59 -12.65 -1.49
N LYS A 33 -3.50 -11.84 -0.90
CA LYS A 33 -4.38 -10.95 -1.67
C LYS A 33 -3.62 -9.79 -2.30
N TYR A 34 -2.66 -9.19 -1.58
CA TYR A 34 -1.82 -8.15 -2.17
C TYR A 34 -0.95 -8.69 -3.31
N GLN A 35 -0.43 -9.92 -3.22
CA GLN A 35 0.35 -10.55 -4.29
C GLN A 35 -0.46 -10.77 -5.57
N GLN A 36 -1.76 -11.07 -5.46
CA GLN A 36 -2.65 -11.19 -6.63
C GLN A 36 -2.85 -9.85 -7.35
N VAL A 37 -2.76 -8.75 -6.60
CA VAL A 37 -3.06 -7.39 -7.07
C VAL A 37 -1.83 -6.69 -7.64
N LEU A 38 -0.63 -6.95 -7.09
CA LEU A 38 0.64 -6.38 -7.54
C LEU A 38 0.86 -6.39 -9.06
N PRO A 39 0.70 -7.51 -9.80
CA PRO A 39 0.96 -7.51 -11.24
C PRO A 39 -0.01 -6.62 -12.03
N ILE A 40 -1.25 -6.47 -11.54
CA ILE A 40 -2.23 -5.56 -12.16
C ILE A 40 -1.78 -4.11 -11.93
N TYR A 41 -1.33 -3.78 -10.72
CA TYR A 41 -0.83 -2.44 -10.43
C TYR A 41 0.48 -2.11 -11.16
N GLU A 42 1.32 -3.10 -11.43
CA GLU A 42 2.53 -2.93 -12.21
C GLU A 42 2.26 -2.67 -13.69
N LYS A 43 1.19 -3.28 -14.22
CA LYS A 43 0.80 -3.20 -15.63
C LYS A 43 -0.07 -1.98 -15.95
N GLU A 44 -1.06 -1.70 -15.10
CA GLU A 44 -2.13 -0.75 -15.40
C GLU A 44 -1.91 0.63 -14.76
N TYR A 45 -1.10 0.72 -13.69
CA TYR A 45 -0.76 2.00 -13.07
C TYR A 45 0.71 2.36 -13.32
N GLU A 46 0.94 3.61 -13.74
CA GLU A 46 2.28 4.21 -13.79
C GLU A 46 2.99 4.07 -12.43
N SER A 47 4.32 3.95 -12.44
CA SER A 47 5.14 3.71 -11.24
C SER A 47 4.89 4.71 -10.11
N ASP A 48 4.49 5.94 -10.46
CA ASP A 48 4.24 7.04 -9.53
C ASP A 48 2.74 7.32 -9.33
N SER A 49 1.85 6.38 -9.59
CA SER A 49 0.42 6.59 -9.30
C SER A 49 0.14 6.58 -7.79
N VAL A 50 -0.72 7.48 -7.31
CA VAL A 50 -1.24 7.49 -5.92
C VAL A 50 -1.81 6.13 -5.53
N LYS A 51 -2.43 5.42 -6.48
CA LYS A 51 -2.97 4.08 -6.24
C LYS A 51 -1.87 3.07 -5.88
N ARG A 52 -0.70 3.12 -6.54
CA ARG A 52 0.44 2.27 -6.17
C ARG A 52 0.98 2.62 -4.79
N ALA A 53 1.00 3.91 -4.42
CA ALA A 53 1.39 4.32 -3.07
C ALA A 53 0.43 3.76 -2.01
N GLU A 54 -0.89 3.86 -2.22
CA GLU A 54 -1.90 3.29 -1.31
C GLU A 54 -1.71 1.77 -1.11
N LEU A 55 -1.49 1.02 -2.20
CA LEU A 55 -1.22 -0.40 -2.12
C LEU A 55 0.04 -0.72 -1.30
N LEU A 56 1.14 0.01 -1.55
CA LEU A 56 2.39 -0.15 -0.83
C LEU A 56 2.24 0.18 0.66
N HIS A 57 1.47 1.22 1.01
CA HIS A 57 1.17 1.58 2.38
C HIS A 57 0.45 0.43 3.11
N HIS A 58 -0.59 -0.15 2.49
CA HIS A 58 -1.33 -1.26 3.08
C HIS A 58 -0.48 -2.53 3.27
N ILE A 59 0.40 -2.83 2.31
CA ILE A 59 1.37 -3.91 2.43
C ILE A 59 2.32 -3.63 3.61
N ALA A 60 2.82 -2.40 3.73
CA ALA A 60 3.72 -2.01 4.81
C ALA A 60 3.07 -2.14 6.20
N VAL A 61 1.82 -1.70 6.35
CA VAL A 61 1.03 -1.89 7.60
C VAL A 61 0.89 -3.36 7.93
N THR A 62 0.59 -4.20 6.93
CA THR A 62 0.42 -5.65 7.14
C THR A 62 1.72 -6.31 7.59
N LEU A 63 2.84 -5.95 6.96
CA LEU A 63 4.17 -6.43 7.34
C LEU A 63 4.58 -5.96 8.73
N LYS A 64 4.27 -4.70 9.10
CA LYS A 64 4.48 -4.18 10.46
C LYS A 64 3.73 -5.01 11.48
N ASN A 65 2.44 -5.28 11.24
CA ASN A 65 1.61 -6.08 12.14
C ASN A 65 2.06 -7.55 12.24
N GLU A 66 2.71 -8.08 11.21
CA GLU A 66 3.35 -9.41 11.22
C GLU A 66 4.73 -9.42 11.93
N GLY A 67 5.24 -8.26 12.37
CA GLY A 67 6.55 -8.13 13.00
C GLY A 67 7.73 -8.03 12.02
N LYS A 68 7.45 -7.89 10.71
CA LYS A 68 8.46 -7.76 9.65
C LYS A 68 8.85 -6.30 9.43
N SER A 69 9.39 -5.65 10.46
CA SER A 69 9.68 -4.20 10.46
C SER A 69 10.62 -3.76 9.32
N LYS A 70 11.62 -4.58 8.96
CA LYS A 70 12.55 -4.26 7.87
C LYS A 70 11.85 -4.20 6.51
N GLU A 71 11.04 -5.22 6.19
CA GLU A 71 10.29 -5.25 4.94
C GLU A 71 9.22 -4.16 4.90
N ALA A 72 8.55 -3.90 6.03
CA ALA A 72 7.59 -2.80 6.15
C ALA A 72 8.25 -1.45 5.85
N MET A 73 9.45 -1.20 6.38
CA MET A 73 10.20 0.03 6.15
C MET A 73 10.53 0.25 4.68
N GLU A 74 10.94 -0.79 3.94
CA GLU A 74 11.20 -0.69 2.50
C GLU A 74 9.94 -0.29 1.71
N LYS A 75 8.79 -0.87 2.08
CA LYS A 75 7.51 -0.55 1.45
C LYS A 75 7.05 0.86 1.78
N TYR A 76 7.17 1.30 3.03
CA TYR A 76 6.86 2.67 3.41
C TYR A 76 7.76 3.69 2.71
N LYS A 77 9.07 3.45 2.60
CA LYS A 77 9.99 4.36 1.86
C LYS A 77 9.58 4.52 0.40
N ARG A 78 9.19 3.43 -0.27
CA ARG A 78 8.72 3.49 -1.66
C ARG A 78 7.37 4.20 -1.77
N CYS A 79 6.46 3.98 -0.80
CA CYS A 79 5.20 4.73 -0.71
C CYS A 79 5.46 6.23 -0.55
N LEU A 80 6.34 6.60 0.39
CA LEU A 80 6.68 7.99 0.69
C LEU A 80 7.21 8.72 -0.55
N ALA A 81 8.17 8.12 -1.26
CA ALA A 81 8.74 8.72 -2.46
C ALA A 81 7.68 9.04 -3.54
N ILE A 82 6.68 8.18 -3.71
CA ILE A 82 5.57 8.42 -4.64
C ILE A 82 4.65 9.53 -4.09
N GLN A 83 4.30 9.49 -2.82
CA GLN A 83 3.43 10.49 -2.19
C GLN A 83 4.06 11.89 -2.21
N GLU A 84 5.36 12.01 -1.92
CA GLU A 84 6.10 13.28 -2.01
C GLU A 84 6.09 13.83 -3.44
N LYS A 85 6.29 12.97 -4.44
CA LYS A 85 6.31 13.38 -5.85
C LYS A 85 4.94 13.84 -6.35
N VAL A 86 3.87 13.17 -5.93
CA VAL A 86 2.52 13.36 -6.51
C VAL A 86 1.64 14.29 -5.68
N LEU A 87 1.69 14.14 -4.35
CA LEU A 87 0.85 14.86 -3.40
C LEU A 87 1.60 16.00 -2.70
N GLY A 88 2.93 15.90 -2.62
CA GLY A 88 3.80 16.85 -1.91
C GLY A 88 4.07 16.45 -0.46
N ILE A 89 5.14 17.02 0.10
CA ILE A 89 5.64 16.75 1.46
C ILE A 89 4.66 17.13 2.58
N ASN A 90 3.83 18.16 2.36
CA ASN A 90 2.89 18.69 3.35
C ASN A 90 1.51 18.02 3.29
N HIS A 91 1.31 17.04 2.40
CA HIS A 91 0.05 16.35 2.31
C HIS A 91 -0.13 15.39 3.50
N ALA A 92 -1.33 15.34 4.07
CA ALA A 92 -1.60 14.56 5.29
C ALA A 92 -1.16 13.09 5.17
N THR A 93 -1.38 12.45 4.02
CA THR A 93 -0.97 11.05 3.80
C THR A 93 0.55 10.88 3.74
N THR A 94 1.28 11.86 3.22
CA THR A 94 2.74 11.85 3.16
C THR A 94 3.33 11.94 4.56
N ILE A 95 2.78 12.85 5.38
CA ILE A 95 3.16 13.01 6.79
C ILE A 95 2.90 11.71 7.56
N MET A 96 1.71 11.12 7.44
CA MET A 96 1.39 9.85 8.11
C MET A 96 2.34 8.71 7.74
N THR A 97 2.75 8.62 6.47
CA THR A 97 3.73 7.62 6.03
C THR A 97 5.10 7.90 6.63
N SER A 98 5.53 9.16 6.71
CA SER A 98 6.78 9.56 7.38
C SER A 98 6.77 9.17 8.85
N ASP A 99 5.69 9.52 9.58
CA ASP A 99 5.53 9.18 10.99
C ASP A 99 5.58 7.65 11.21
N SER A 100 5.00 6.87 10.30
CA SER A 100 5.04 5.40 10.34
C SER A 100 6.46 4.86 10.14
N ILE A 101 7.29 5.52 9.33
CA ILE A 101 8.71 5.16 9.16
C ILE A 101 9.50 5.48 10.42
N GLU A 102 9.26 6.65 11.02
CA GLU A 102 9.92 7.05 12.27
C GLU A 102 9.56 6.11 13.43
N GLU A 103 8.29 5.70 13.53
CA GLU A 103 7.85 4.71 14.52
C GLU A 103 8.63 3.39 14.40
N LEU A 104 8.88 2.92 13.18
CA LEU A 104 9.65 1.69 12.92
C LEU A 104 11.15 1.81 13.18
N GLN A 105 11.67 3.02 13.37
CA GLN A 105 13.08 3.29 13.67
C GLN A 105 13.37 3.45 15.16
N ARG A 106 12.33 3.57 15.99
CA ARG A 106 12.44 3.61 17.46
C ARG A 106 12.64 2.22 18.04
#